data_AF-A0A3D3X3L6-F1
#
_entry.id   AF-A0A3D3X3L6-F1
#
_cell.length_a   1.000
_cell.length_b   1.000
_cell.length_c   1.000
_cell.angle_alpha   90.00
_cell.angle_beta   90.00
_cell.angle_gamma   90.00
#
_symmetry.space_group_name_H-M   'P 1'
#
loop_
_entity.id
_entity.type
_entity.pdbx_description
1 polymer ?
#
loop_
_entity_poly.entity_id
_entity_poly.type
_entity_poly.pdbx_seq_one_letter_code
_entity_poly.pdbx_strand_id
1 'polypeptide(L)'
;LGSIDILVCNAGIAGPTVKVWEYPPEDWQQVIDIDLTGVFNCLHSVAPVMIEQNYGRIVNVASVAGKDGNPNAAPYSAAKAGVMALTKSLGKELAA
;
A
#
# COMPACT_ATOMS: atom_id res chain seq x y z
N LEU A 1 -13.67 -11.08 -14.00
CA LEU A 1 -13.27 -9.68 -14.29
C LEU A 1 -12.92 -9.63 -15.78
N GLY A 2 -13.25 -8.55 -16.49
CA GLY A 2 -12.79 -8.39 -17.88
C GLY A 2 -11.26 -8.20 -17.95
N SER A 3 -10.77 -7.58 -19.03
CA SER A 3 -9.38 -7.13 -19.06
C SER A 3 -9.12 -6.02 -18.04
N ILE A 4 -7.97 -6.09 -17.34
CA ILE A 4 -7.48 -5.02 -16.47
C ILE A 4 -6.05 -4.71 -16.88
N ASP A 5 -5.89 -3.66 -17.69
CA ASP A 5 -4.57 -3.30 -18.22
C ASP A 5 -3.72 -2.55 -17.19
N ILE A 6 -4.36 -1.72 -16.36
CA ILE A 6 -3.68 -0.85 -15.38
C ILE A 6 -4.44 -0.85 -14.06
N LEU A 7 -3.72 -1.10 -12.96
CA LEU A 7 -4.19 -0.90 -11.59
C LEU A 7 -3.39 0.22 -10.93
N VAL A 8 -4.09 1.18 -10.32
CA VAL A 8 -3.48 2.23 -9.50
C VAL A 8 -4.02 2.15 -8.08
N CYS A 9 -3.20 1.68 -7.16
CA CYS A 9 -3.52 1.63 -5.72
C CYS A 9 -3.18 2.99 -5.08
N ASN A 10 -4.16 3.89 -5.03
CA ASN A 10 -3.98 5.27 -4.54
C ASN A 10 -4.72 5.59 -3.23
N ALA A 11 -5.74 4.81 -2.84
CA ALA A 11 -6.50 5.08 -1.62
C ALA A 11 -5.57 5.17 -0.40
N GLY A 12 -5.76 6.19 0.43
CA GLY A 12 -4.95 6.40 1.62
C GLY A 12 -5.44 7.55 2.50
N ILE A 13 -5.14 7.48 3.79
CA ILE A 13 -5.45 8.49 4.80
C ILE A 13 -4.21 8.82 5.63
N ALA A 14 -4.07 10.07 6.06
CA ALA A 14 -2.94 10.48 6.91
C ALA A 14 -3.10 10.04 8.38
N GLY A 15 -4.35 9.92 8.84
CA GLY A 15 -4.68 9.79 10.27
C GLY A 15 -4.37 11.06 11.09
N PRO A 16 -4.56 11.03 12.42
CA PRO A 16 -4.16 12.12 13.31
C PRO A 16 -2.68 12.50 13.22
N THR A 17 -2.36 13.77 13.50
CA THR A 17 -0.97 14.24 13.62
C THR A 17 -0.59 14.37 15.11
N VAL A 18 -0.21 13.25 15.73
CA VAL A 18 0.15 13.18 17.16
C VAL A 18 1.35 12.26 17.40
N LYS A 19 2.03 12.42 18.53
CA LYS A 19 3.19 11.59 18.86
C LYS A 19 2.77 10.12 19.01
N VAL A 20 3.70 9.21 18.77
CA VAL A 20 3.42 7.76 18.70
C VAL A 20 2.76 7.22 19.97
N TRP A 21 3.20 7.67 21.16
CA TRP A 21 2.64 7.22 22.44
C TRP A 21 1.31 7.91 22.82
N GLU A 22 0.85 8.87 22.03
CA GLU A 22 -0.44 9.56 22.19
C GLU A 22 -1.43 9.15 21.09
N TYR A 23 -1.02 8.29 20.15
CA TYR A 23 -1.81 7.93 18.98
C TYR A 23 -2.91 6.92 19.34
N PRO A 24 -4.19 7.18 19.01
CA PRO A 24 -5.28 6.24 19.29
C PRO A 24 -5.09 4.91 18.55
N PRO A 25 -5.13 3.75 19.24
CA PRO A 25 -4.96 2.44 18.60
C PRO A 25 -5.95 2.15 17.46
N GLU A 26 -7.18 2.66 17.56
CA GLU A 26 -8.22 2.54 16.54
C GLU A 26 -7.87 3.30 15.26
N ASP A 27 -7.32 4.51 15.38
CA ASP A 27 -6.89 5.32 14.25
C ASP A 27 -5.63 4.72 13.61
N TRP A 28 -4.76 4.10 14.41
CA TRP A 28 -3.62 3.33 13.89
C TRP A 28 -4.14 2.22 12.97
N GLN A 29 -5.08 1.41 13.47
CA GLN A 29 -5.59 0.28 12.71
C GLN A 29 -6.30 0.74 11.43
N GLN A 30 -7.07 1.83 11.50
CA GLN A 30 -7.74 2.39 10.32
C GLN A 30 -6.75 2.79 9.23
N VAL A 31 -5.64 3.45 9.58
CA VAL A 31 -4.61 3.83 8.61
C VAL A 31 -3.94 2.58 8.02
N ILE A 32 -3.60 1.57 8.83
CA ILE A 32 -3.01 0.33 8.32
C ILE A 32 -3.98 -0.40 7.37
N ASP A 33 -5.25 -0.49 7.74
CA ASP A 33 -6.26 -1.20 6.95
C ASP A 33 -6.48 -0.55 5.58
N ILE A 34 -6.48 0.78 5.52
CA ILE A 34 -6.67 1.51 4.26
C ILE A 34 -5.37 1.54 3.45
N ASP A 35 -4.28 2.02 4.04
CA ASP A 35 -3.07 2.39 3.31
C ASP A 35 -2.15 1.21 2.99
N LEU A 36 -2.24 0.11 3.73
CA LEU A 36 -1.42 -1.07 3.53
C LEU A 36 -2.25 -2.30 3.17
N THR A 37 -3.20 -2.69 4.02
CA THR A 37 -4.04 -3.88 3.79
C THR A 37 -4.91 -3.69 2.54
N GLY A 38 -5.43 -2.48 2.31
CA GLY A 38 -6.17 -2.14 1.09
C GLY A 38 -5.36 -2.35 -0.19
N VAL A 39 -4.09 -1.93 -0.19
CA VAL A 39 -3.16 -2.18 -1.31
C VAL A 39 -2.97 -3.68 -1.52
N PHE A 40 -2.66 -4.44 -0.45
CA PHE A 40 -2.53 -5.89 -0.53
C PHE A 40 -3.77 -6.56 -1.13
N ASN A 41 -4.97 -6.18 -0.70
CA ASN A 41 -6.22 -6.75 -1.19
C ASN A 41 -6.43 -6.49 -2.70
N CYS A 42 -6.08 -5.28 -3.18
CA CYS A 42 -6.12 -4.97 -4.61
C CYS A 42 -5.13 -5.85 -5.41
N LEU A 43 -3.90 -5.97 -4.92
CA LEU A 43 -2.87 -6.80 -5.57
C LEU A 43 -3.27 -8.28 -5.59
N HIS A 44 -3.73 -8.80 -4.46
CA HIS A 44 -4.21 -10.18 -4.33
C HIS A 44 -5.34 -10.50 -5.31
N SER A 45 -6.25 -9.55 -5.52
CA SER A 45 -7.41 -9.74 -6.40
C SER A 45 -7.07 -9.59 -7.89
N VAL A 46 -6.18 -8.66 -8.25
CA VAL A 46 -5.93 -8.27 -9.65
C VAL A 46 -4.72 -8.98 -10.26
N ALA A 47 -3.69 -9.32 -9.47
CA ALA A 47 -2.49 -9.96 -10.00
C ALA A 47 -2.78 -11.27 -10.77
N PRO A 48 -3.65 -12.19 -10.30
CA PRO A 48 -3.99 -13.41 -11.05
C PRO A 48 -4.59 -13.10 -12.43
N VAL A 49 -5.44 -12.07 -12.52
CA VAL A 49 -6.07 -11.64 -13.78
C VAL A 49 -5.02 -11.14 -14.78
N MET A 50 -4.06 -10.32 -14.32
CA MET A 50 -2.97 -9.83 -15.17
C MET A 50 -2.02 -10.94 -15.62
N ILE A 51 -1.78 -11.94 -14.76
CA ILE A 51 -0.99 -13.14 -15.10
C ILE A 51 -1.68 -13.94 -16.20
N GLU A 52 -2.97 -14.25 -16.05
CA GLU A 52 -3.76 -14.95 -17.08
C GLU A 52 -3.80 -14.18 -18.42
N GLN A 53 -3.83 -12.85 -18.34
CA GLN A 53 -3.81 -11.96 -19.52
C GLN A 53 -2.43 -11.81 -20.15
N ASN A 54 -1.37 -12.29 -19.50
CA ASN A 54 0.03 -12.06 -19.88
C ASN A 54 0.35 -10.56 -20.09
N TYR A 55 -0.37 -9.69 -19.38
CA TYR A 55 -0.21 -8.25 -19.45
C TYR A 55 -0.81 -7.57 -18.22
N GLY A 56 -0.14 -6.52 -17.76
CA GLY A 56 -0.66 -5.65 -16.72
C GLY A 56 0.39 -4.64 -16.27
N ARG A 57 -0.07 -3.52 -15.70
CA ARG A 57 0.78 -2.52 -15.04
C ARG A 57 0.16 -2.15 -13.69
N ILE A 58 0.98 -2.17 -12.65
CA ILE A 58 0.55 -1.85 -11.29
C ILE A 58 1.35 -0.64 -10.80
N VAL A 59 0.64 0.37 -10.31
CA VAL A 59 1.22 1.54 -9.65
C VAL A 59 0.69 1.60 -8.21
N ASN A 60 1.59 1.43 -7.24
CA ASN A 60 1.26 1.61 -5.83
C ASN A 60 1.76 2.97 -5.35
N VAL A 61 0.87 3.81 -4.82
CA VAL A 61 1.22 5.15 -4.36
C VAL A 61 1.74 5.09 -2.93
N ALA A 62 3.07 5.16 -2.82
CA ALA A 62 3.80 5.27 -1.55
C ALA A 62 4.03 6.76 -1.17
N SER A 63 4.93 7.03 -0.23
CA SER A 63 5.29 8.39 0.20
C SER A 63 6.73 8.47 0.69
N VAL A 64 7.34 9.65 0.56
CA VAL A 64 8.64 9.97 1.20
C VAL A 64 8.58 9.75 2.72
N ALA A 65 7.40 9.96 3.33
CA ALA A 65 7.19 9.67 4.76
C ALA A 65 7.47 8.20 5.11
N GLY A 66 7.22 7.25 4.19
CA GLY A 66 7.56 5.84 4.39
C GLY A 66 9.04 5.52 4.21
N LYS A 67 9.79 6.42 3.58
CA LYS A 67 11.25 6.29 3.47
C LYS A 67 11.95 6.87 4.70
N ASP A 68 11.52 8.04 5.15
CA ASP A 68 12.26 8.82 6.17
C ASP A 68 11.67 8.66 7.59
N GLY A 69 10.38 8.32 7.72
CA GLY A 69 9.69 8.21 9.01
C GLY A 69 9.30 9.57 9.58
N ASN A 70 8.16 10.12 9.16
CA ASN A 70 7.75 11.46 9.56
C ASN A 70 7.29 11.51 11.03
N PRO A 71 7.80 12.46 11.84
CA PRO A 71 7.27 12.71 13.18
C PRO A 71 5.76 12.97 13.14
N ASN A 72 5.07 12.46 14.14
CA ASN A 72 3.61 12.59 14.32
C ASN A 72 2.73 11.89 13.27
N ALA A 73 3.31 11.17 12.31
CA ALA A 73 2.59 10.45 11.25
C ALA A 73 3.05 8.98 11.21
N ALA A 74 3.17 8.35 12.37
CA ALA A 74 3.77 7.03 12.52
C ALA A 74 3.04 5.93 11.74
N PRO A 75 1.71 5.73 11.86
CA PRO A 75 1.03 4.68 11.08
C PRO A 75 1.09 4.95 9.58
N TYR A 76 0.95 6.21 9.14
CA TYR A 76 1.07 6.57 7.73
C TYR A 76 2.46 6.24 7.18
N SER A 77 3.52 6.61 7.92
CA SER A 77 4.90 6.30 7.55
C SER A 77 5.13 4.79 7.50
N ALA A 78 4.64 4.05 8.50
CA ALA A 78 4.75 2.58 8.56
C ALA A 78 4.02 1.92 7.38
N ALA A 79 2.78 2.31 7.10
CA ALA A 79 2.00 1.80 5.98
C ALA A 79 2.69 2.06 4.64
N LYS A 80 3.15 3.30 4.39
CA LYS A 80 3.82 3.66 3.13
C LYS A 80 5.17 2.98 2.96
N ALA A 81 5.90 2.70 4.04
CA ALA A 81 7.09 1.84 4.00
C ALA A 81 6.71 0.40 3.61
N GLY A 82 5.63 -0.14 4.19
CA GLY A 82 5.07 -1.44 3.85
C GLY A 82 4.69 -1.56 2.37
N VAL A 83 4.04 -0.53 1.81
CA VAL A 83 3.70 -0.47 0.37
C VAL A 83 4.95 -0.54 -0.51
N MET A 84 6.05 0.12 -0.12
CA MET A 84 7.31 0.01 -0.86
C MET A 84 7.89 -1.40 -0.83
N ALA A 85 7.83 -2.08 0.33
CA ALA A 85 8.30 -3.45 0.47
C ALA A 85 7.43 -4.43 -0.33
N LEU A 86 6.10 -4.31 -0.22
CA LEU A 86 5.15 -5.11 -1.00
C LEU A 86 5.39 -4.96 -2.50
N THR A 87 5.57 -3.74 -2.99
CA THR A 87 5.83 -3.46 -4.41
C THR A 87 7.11 -4.17 -4.89
N LYS A 88 8.17 -4.16 -4.08
CA LYS A 88 9.43 -4.86 -4.40
C LYS A 88 9.28 -6.37 -4.37
N SER A 89 8.49 -6.93 -3.44
CA SER A 89 8.22 -8.38 -3.38
C SER A 89 7.46 -8.83 -4.61
N LEU A 90 6.31 -8.20 -4.87
CA LEU A 90 5.46 -8.53 -6.01
C LEU A 90 6.21 -8.40 -7.34
N GLY A 91 7.02 -7.34 -7.49
CA GLY A 91 7.82 -7.15 -8.70
C GLY A 91 8.81 -8.30 -8.94
N LYS A 92 9.37 -8.92 -7.90
CA LYS A 92 10.25 -10.09 -8.02
C LYS A 92 9.48 -11.37 -8.34
N GLU A 93 8.27 -11.50 -7.81
CA GLU A 93 7.39 -12.66 -8.06
C GLU A 93 6.87 -12.68 -9.51
N LEU A 94 6.65 -11.50 -10.12
CA LEU A 94 6.11 -11.36 -11.47
C LEU A 94 7.16 -11.28 -12.60
N ALA A 95 8.45 -11.12 -12.27
CA ALA A 95 9.51 -10.91 -13.27
C ALA A 95 10.11 -12.22 -13.85
N ALA A 96 9.44 -13.36 -13.65
CA ALA A 96 9.87 -14.67 -14.14
C ALA A 96 9.67 -14.84 -15.65
#